data_AF-A0A6A3JKN4-F1
#
_entry.id   AF-A0A6A3JKN4-F1
#
_cell.length_a   1.000
_cell.length_b   1.000
_cell.length_c   1.000
_cell.angle_alpha   90.00
_cell.angle_beta   90.00
_cell.angle_gamma   90.00
#
_symmetry.space_group_name_H-M   'P 1'
#
loop_
_entity.id
_entity.type
_entity.pdbx_description
1 polymer ?
#
loop_
_entity_poly.entity_id
_entity_poly.type
_entity_poly.pdbx_seq_one_letter_code
_entity_poly.pdbx_strand_id
1 'polypeptide(L)'
;MDQTAVYVDNPGKLTVDYRGTRNMDIIQGTSESGGHCSVFLCASATGQKLKPFIVFAGVPGCRVADEVTSASFGSSFVELIVQIWRPSVDGCRMQLLDSLKVHKMASIRELLEDECSTQVQYIPPGVTGLSQPMDVSVMRTFKRKIE
;
A
#
# COMPACT_ATOMS: atom_id res chain seq x y z
N MET A 1 4.25 7.19 -4.95
CA MET A 1 3.55 6.52 -3.81
C MET A 1 2.67 5.44 -4.38
N ASP A 2 2.41 4.38 -3.61
CA ASP A 2 1.44 3.35 -4.00
C ASP A 2 1.02 2.46 -2.81
N GLN A 3 -0.04 1.68 -3.00
CA GLN A 3 -0.55 0.72 -2.01
C GLN A 3 -0.36 -0.74 -2.42
N THR A 4 -0.19 -1.60 -1.42
CA THR A 4 -0.17 -3.04 -1.63
C THR A 4 -0.86 -3.78 -0.51
N ALA A 5 -1.52 -4.89 -0.83
CA ALA A 5 -2.07 -5.79 0.18
C ALA A 5 -0.94 -6.60 0.82
N VAL A 6 -0.99 -6.72 2.15
CA VAL A 6 -0.16 -7.61 2.97
C VAL A 6 -1.08 -8.55 3.74
N TYR A 7 -0.82 -9.84 3.60
CA TYR A 7 -1.61 -10.89 4.23
C TYR A 7 -1.01 -11.24 5.59
N VAL A 8 -1.86 -11.34 6.62
CA VAL A 8 -1.42 -11.61 8.00
C VAL A 8 -0.89 -13.04 8.13
N ASP A 9 -1.60 -14.00 7.54
CA ASP A 9 -1.24 -15.42 7.56
C ASP A 9 -0.96 -15.89 6.12
N ASN A 10 0.23 -15.58 5.61
CA ASN A 10 0.68 -16.09 4.31
C ASN A 10 1.73 -17.19 4.52
N PRO A 11 1.34 -18.47 4.66
CA PRO A 11 2.31 -19.55 4.80
C PRO A 11 3.19 -19.57 3.55
N GLY A 12 4.50 -19.40 3.75
CA GLY A 12 5.47 -19.34 2.66
C GLY A 12 5.45 -20.58 1.77
N LYS A 13 6.20 -20.53 0.66
CA LYS A 13 6.20 -21.59 -0.36
C LYS A 13 7.08 -22.82 -0.03
N LEU A 14 7.70 -22.83 1.15
CA LEU A 14 8.61 -23.89 1.56
C LEU A 14 7.89 -24.86 2.51
N THR A 15 7.75 -26.09 2.07
CA THR A 15 7.39 -27.22 2.92
C THR A 15 8.64 -28.05 3.20
N VAL A 16 8.78 -28.53 4.44
CA VAL A 16 9.89 -29.37 4.88
C VAL A 16 9.32 -30.69 5.36
N ASP A 17 9.85 -31.80 4.84
CA ASP A 17 9.47 -33.15 5.23
C ASP A 17 10.66 -34.12 5.11
N TYR A 18 10.48 -35.34 5.62
CA TYR A 18 11.50 -36.38 5.59
C TYR A 18 11.87 -36.80 4.17
N ARG A 19 13.16 -37.08 3.97
CA ARG A 19 13.68 -37.54 2.69
C ARG A 19 13.04 -38.88 2.31
N GLY A 20 12.35 -38.90 1.17
CA GLY A 20 11.67 -40.10 0.66
C GLY A 20 10.15 -40.03 0.73
N THR A 21 9.58 -38.99 1.36
CA THR A 21 8.13 -38.77 1.29
C THR A 21 7.68 -38.51 -0.15
N ARG A 22 6.65 -39.24 -0.60
CA ARG A 22 6.07 -39.12 -1.94
C ARG A 22 5.00 -38.03 -2.04
N ASN A 23 4.25 -37.82 -0.95
CA ASN A 23 3.16 -36.86 -0.87
C ASN A 23 3.42 -35.93 0.31
N MET A 24 3.62 -34.64 0.04
CA MET A 24 3.68 -33.62 1.08
C MET A 24 2.33 -32.92 1.16
N ASP A 25 1.71 -32.96 2.34
CA ASP A 25 0.51 -32.19 2.61
C ASP A 25 0.90 -30.72 2.78
N ILE A 26 0.39 -29.87 1.88
CA ILE A 26 0.51 -28.42 2.04
C ILE A 26 -0.60 -28.00 3.01
N ILE A 27 -0.23 -27.69 4.24
CA ILE A 27 -1.14 -26.97 5.14
C ILE A 27 -1.24 -25.55 4.60
N GLN A 28 -2.16 -25.34 3.66
CA GLN A 28 -2.60 -24.02 3.29
C GLN A 28 -3.33 -23.50 4.53
N GLY A 29 -2.65 -22.70 5.35
CA GLY A 29 -3.17 -22.21 6.63
C GLY A 29 -4.55 -21.60 6.43
N THR A 30 -5.58 -22.38 6.69
CA THR A 30 -6.96 -21.89 6.73
C THR A 30 -7.13 -21.25 8.10
N SER A 31 -6.61 -20.04 8.29
CA SER A 31 -7.32 -19.14 9.17
C SER A 31 -8.59 -18.74 8.41
N GLU A 32 -9.76 -18.92 9.02
CA GLU A 32 -11.08 -18.62 8.43
C GLU A 32 -11.22 -17.13 8.02
N SER A 33 -10.22 -16.32 8.37
CA SER A 33 -10.05 -14.95 7.89
C SER A 33 -8.70 -14.81 7.19
N GLY A 34 -8.69 -14.89 5.85
CA GLY A 34 -7.62 -14.40 4.96
C GLY A 34 -7.45 -12.87 5.06
N GLY A 35 -7.24 -12.39 6.29
CA GLY A 35 -7.12 -11.01 6.65
C GLY A 35 -5.90 -10.42 5.97
N HIS A 36 -6.13 -9.32 5.28
CA HIS A 36 -5.06 -8.50 4.73
C HIS A 36 -5.25 -7.08 5.21
N CYS A 37 -4.13 -6.38 5.36
CA CYS A 37 -4.14 -4.94 5.50
C CYS A 37 -3.64 -4.32 4.19
N SER A 38 -4.07 -3.09 3.93
CA SER A 38 -3.51 -2.27 2.86
C SER A 38 -2.36 -1.46 3.44
N VAL A 39 -1.17 -1.61 2.87
CA VAL A 39 0.00 -0.84 3.25
C VAL A 39 0.31 0.17 2.15
N PHE A 40 0.27 1.44 2.51
CA PHE A 40 0.66 2.54 1.64
C PHE A 40 2.12 2.88 1.89
N LEU A 41 2.89 2.93 0.80
CA LEU A 41 4.32 3.20 0.83
C LEU A 41 4.64 4.41 -0.07
N CYS A 42 5.57 5.23 0.40
CA CYS A 42 6.07 6.37 -0.36
C CYS A 42 7.58 6.50 -0.20
N ALA A 43 8.27 6.68 -1.33
CA ALA A 43 9.70 6.89 -1.39
C ALA A 43 10.03 7.96 -2.43
N SER A 44 11.10 8.71 -2.20
CA SER A 44 11.65 9.70 -3.12
C SER A 44 12.72 9.08 -4.03
N ALA A 45 13.05 9.78 -5.12
CA ALA A 45 14.18 9.43 -5.98
C ALA A 45 15.55 9.52 -5.26
N THR A 46 15.64 10.30 -4.17
CA THR A 46 16.83 10.38 -3.31
C THR A 46 16.96 9.21 -2.34
N GLY A 47 16.00 8.28 -2.34
CA GLY A 47 16.00 7.10 -1.47
C GLY A 47 15.38 7.34 -0.08
N GLN A 48 14.88 8.55 0.21
CA GLN A 48 14.13 8.82 1.43
C GLN A 48 12.81 8.05 1.38
N LYS A 49 12.47 7.38 2.47
CA LYS A 49 11.22 6.61 2.63
C LYS A 49 10.37 7.29 3.70
N LEU A 50 9.12 7.56 3.37
CA LEU A 50 8.17 8.04 4.38
C LEU A 50 7.68 6.87 5.23
N LYS A 51 7.15 7.19 6.41
CA LYS A 51 6.57 6.19 7.32
C LYS A 51 5.45 5.44 6.58
N PRO A 52 5.43 4.08 6.60
CA PRO A 52 4.31 3.32 6.07
C PRO A 52 3.01 3.68 6.78
N PHE A 53 1.92 3.77 6.02
CA PHE A 53 0.57 3.91 6.55
C PHE A 53 -0.18 2.60 6.33
N ILE A 54 -0.74 2.02 7.39
CA ILE A 54 -1.32 0.68 7.37
C ILE A 54 -2.79 0.79 7.72
N VAL A 55 -3.65 0.30 6.83
CA VAL A 55 -5.09 0.33 6.98
C VAL A 55 -5.59 -1.10 7.11
N PHE A 56 -6.26 -1.38 8.22
CA PHE A 56 -6.97 -2.63 8.46
C PHE A 56 -8.44 -2.46 8.13
N ALA A 57 -9.07 -3.50 7.59
CA ALA A 57 -10.53 -3.56 7.54
C ALA A 57 -11.05 -3.62 8.99
N GLY A 58 -11.76 -2.58 9.40
CA GLY A 58 -12.36 -2.50 10.73
C GLY A 58 -13.72 -3.21 10.79
N VAL A 59 -14.11 -3.60 12.00
CA VAL A 59 -15.49 -3.95 12.34
C VAL A 59 -16.00 -2.85 13.27
N PRO A 60 -17.16 -2.21 12.97
CA PRO A 60 -17.70 -1.13 13.80
C PRO A 60 -17.82 -1.53 15.27
N GLY A 61 -17.38 -0.66 16.18
CA GLY A 61 -17.43 -0.90 17.63
C GLY A 61 -16.33 -1.82 18.18
N CYS A 62 -15.41 -2.30 17.33
CA CYS A 62 -14.21 -2.98 17.79
C CYS A 62 -13.10 -1.99 18.17
N ARG A 63 -12.10 -2.46 18.92
CA ARG A 63 -10.94 -1.65 19.30
C ARG A 63 -10.08 -1.38 18.07
N VAL A 64 -9.99 -0.12 17.67
CA VAL A 64 -9.06 0.36 16.64
C VAL A 64 -8.12 1.40 17.23
N ALA A 65 -6.92 1.55 16.65
CA ALA A 65 -5.96 2.56 17.09
C ALA A 65 -6.43 3.97 16.71
N ASP A 66 -6.99 4.10 15.52
CA ASP A 66 -7.66 5.29 15.01
C ASP A 66 -8.75 4.82 14.04
N GLU A 67 -9.97 5.38 14.11
CA GLU A 67 -11.12 4.94 13.31
C GLU A 67 -11.43 5.96 12.23
N VAL A 68 -11.50 5.51 10.98
CA VAL A 68 -12.01 6.34 9.87
C VAL A 68 -13.55 6.34 9.94
N THR A 69 -14.12 7.25 10.73
CA THR A 69 -15.55 7.29 11.04
C THR A 69 -16.45 7.65 9.84
N SER A 70 -15.89 8.20 8.78
CA SER A 70 -16.59 8.53 7.54
C SER A 70 -15.94 7.83 6.34
N ALA A 71 -16.03 6.50 6.30
CA ALA A 71 -15.48 5.68 5.23
C ALA A 71 -16.21 5.92 3.89
N SER A 72 -15.81 6.97 3.17
CA SER A 72 -16.14 7.18 1.77
C SER A 72 -15.04 6.59 0.88
N PHE A 73 -15.36 6.39 -0.40
CA PHE A 73 -14.36 5.91 -1.35
C PHE A 73 -13.19 6.90 -1.43
N GLY A 74 -12.00 6.46 -1.01
CA GLY A 74 -10.79 7.27 -1.00
C GLY A 74 -10.44 7.95 0.33
N SER A 75 -11.24 7.82 1.39
CA SER A 75 -10.93 8.43 2.71
C SER A 75 -9.55 8.05 3.24
N SER A 76 -9.15 6.79 3.10
CA SER A 76 -7.83 6.32 3.55
C SER A 76 -6.68 6.98 2.78
N PHE A 77 -6.88 7.33 1.50
CA PHE A 77 -5.88 8.04 0.72
C PHE A 77 -5.79 9.51 1.11
N VAL A 78 -6.92 10.15 1.44
CA VAL A 78 -6.94 11.49 2.01
C VAL A 78 -6.15 11.53 3.32
N GLU A 79 -6.41 10.60 4.23
CA GLU A 79 -5.68 10.52 5.51
C GLU A 79 -4.19 10.30 5.33
N LEU A 80 -3.80 9.41 4.41
CA LEU A 80 -2.40 9.23 4.02
C LEU A 80 -1.78 10.56 3.56
N ILE A 81 -2.47 11.32 2.71
CA ILE A 81 -1.95 12.60 2.24
C ILE A 81 -1.80 13.59 3.39
N VAL A 82 -2.83 13.74 4.22
CA VAL A 82 -2.85 14.70 5.33
C VAL A 82 -1.81 14.35 6.41
N GLN A 83 -1.70 13.08 6.79
CA GLN A 83 -0.88 12.65 7.91
C GLN A 83 0.57 12.34 7.53
N ILE A 84 0.81 11.85 6.30
CA ILE A 84 2.14 11.38 5.88
C ILE A 84 2.74 12.26 4.80
N TRP A 85 2.00 12.57 3.73
CA TRP A 85 2.55 13.32 2.60
C TRP A 85 2.76 14.78 2.96
N ARG A 86 1.71 15.51 3.35
CA ARG A 86 1.70 16.95 3.61
C ARG A 86 2.78 17.38 4.59
N PRO A 87 3.00 16.71 5.75
CA PRO A 87 4.07 17.10 6.68
C PRO A 87 5.48 16.83 6.14
N SER A 88 5.61 15.99 5.11
CA SER A 88 6.90 15.68 4.49
C SER A 88 7.31 16.66 3.39
N VAL A 89 6.39 17.50 2.91
CA VAL A 89 6.62 18.43 1.79
C VAL A 89 7.48 19.61 2.27
N ASP A 90 8.63 19.81 1.63
CA ASP A 90 9.60 20.86 1.90
C ASP A 90 9.87 21.74 0.66
N GLY A 91 8.81 22.10 -0.06
CA GLY A 91 8.85 22.88 -1.29
C GLY A 91 8.12 22.18 -2.45
N CYS A 92 8.40 22.60 -3.68
CA CYS A 92 7.77 22.02 -4.86
C CYS A 92 8.18 20.55 -5.03
N ARG A 93 7.20 19.66 -5.07
CA ARG A 93 7.40 18.22 -5.28
C ARG A 93 6.58 17.70 -6.43
N MET A 94 7.03 16.60 -7.02
CA MET A 94 6.25 15.82 -7.97
C MET A 94 5.92 14.46 -7.36
N GLN A 95 4.66 14.07 -7.43
CA GLN A 95 4.18 12.76 -7.02
C GLN A 95 3.79 11.92 -8.23
N LEU A 96 4.45 10.76 -8.37
CA LEU A 96 4.09 9.75 -9.34
C LEU A 96 3.07 8.78 -8.75
N LEU A 97 1.91 8.67 -9.40
CA LEU A 97 0.81 7.79 -9.03
C LEU A 97 0.44 6.88 -10.22
N ASP A 98 -0.09 5.70 -9.93
CA ASP A 98 -0.68 4.85 -10.96
C ASP A 98 -2.05 5.41 -11.41
N SER A 99 -2.67 4.73 -12.37
CA SER A 99 -3.94 5.17 -12.96
C SER A 99 -5.19 4.71 -12.19
N LEU A 100 -5.07 4.31 -10.91
CA LEU A 100 -6.22 3.88 -10.11
C LEU A 100 -7.26 4.99 -9.96
N LYS A 101 -8.54 4.62 -9.96
CA LYS A 101 -9.67 5.57 -9.91
C LYS A 101 -9.58 6.55 -8.73
N VAL A 102 -9.19 6.05 -7.55
CA VAL A 102 -9.08 6.87 -6.33
C VAL A 102 -8.00 7.95 -6.46
N HIS A 103 -6.86 7.65 -7.09
CA HIS A 103 -5.79 8.62 -7.30
C HIS A 103 -6.18 9.75 -8.25
N LYS A 104 -7.12 9.48 -9.16
CA LYS A 104 -7.60 10.44 -10.18
C LYS A 104 -8.82 11.25 -9.74
N MET A 105 -9.31 11.05 -8.52
CA MET A 105 -10.44 11.82 -8.01
C MET A 105 -10.06 13.31 -7.90
N ALA A 106 -11.00 14.20 -8.22
CA ALA A 106 -10.79 15.65 -8.15
C ALA A 106 -10.35 16.09 -6.74
N SER A 107 -11.02 15.57 -5.70
CA SER A 107 -10.68 15.89 -4.31
C SER A 107 -9.25 15.51 -3.92
N ILE A 108 -8.74 14.38 -4.43
CA ILE A 108 -7.35 13.95 -4.20
C ILE A 108 -6.38 14.85 -4.95
N ARG A 109 -6.73 15.23 -6.18
CA ARG A 109 -5.92 16.10 -7.01
C ARG A 109 -5.82 17.50 -6.42
N GLU A 110 -6.94 18.10 -6.02
CA GLU A 110 -7.01 19.40 -5.34
C GLU A 110 -6.17 19.39 -4.06
N LEU A 111 -6.29 18.34 -3.23
CA LEU A 111 -5.51 18.21 -2.00
C LEU A 111 -3.99 18.14 -2.26
N LEU A 112 -3.56 17.49 -3.33
CA LEU A 112 -2.13 17.40 -3.69
C LEU A 112 -1.62 18.67 -4.36
N GLU A 113 -2.30 19.12 -5.42
CA GLU A 113 -1.86 20.23 -6.25
C GLU A 113 -2.05 21.58 -5.53
N ASP A 114 -3.23 21.84 -4.98
CA ASP A 114 -3.59 23.15 -4.43
C ASP A 114 -3.15 23.30 -2.98
N GLU A 115 -3.44 22.32 -2.12
CA GLU A 115 -3.10 22.42 -0.70
C GLU A 115 -1.65 22.03 -0.37
N CYS A 116 -1.07 21.11 -1.14
CA CYS A 116 0.29 20.60 -0.87
C CYS A 116 1.33 21.08 -1.89
N SER A 117 0.97 21.95 -2.86
CA SER A 117 1.89 22.43 -3.91
C SER A 117 2.66 21.29 -4.60
N THR A 118 1.99 20.15 -4.79
CA THR A 118 2.57 18.93 -5.33
C THR A 118 2.05 18.68 -6.73
N GLN A 119 2.93 18.71 -7.72
CA GLN A 119 2.58 18.31 -9.08
C GLN A 119 2.27 16.81 -9.12
N VAL A 120 1.13 16.43 -9.70
CA VAL A 120 0.76 15.02 -9.84
C VAL A 120 1.01 14.54 -11.27
N GLN A 121 1.74 13.44 -11.40
CA GLN A 121 1.96 12.77 -12.69
C GLN A 121 1.44 11.34 -12.62
N TYR A 122 0.54 11.01 -13.54
CA TYR A 122 -0.03 9.66 -13.65
C TYR A 122 0.78 8.82 -14.61
N ILE A 123 0.98 7.56 -14.23
CA ILE A 123 1.54 6.54 -15.09
C ILE A 123 0.42 5.98 -15.98
N PRO A 124 0.68 5.77 -17.29
CA PRO A 124 -0.32 5.20 -18.19
C PRO A 124 -0.86 3.85 -17.68
N PRO A 125 -2.14 3.55 -17.90
CA PRO A 125 -2.71 2.28 -17.51
C PRO A 125 -2.03 1.12 -18.25
N GLY A 126 -1.90 -0.04 -17.60
CA GLY A 126 -1.36 -1.26 -18.20
C GLY A 126 0.17 -1.37 -18.20
N VAL A 127 0.90 -0.35 -17.74
CA VAL A 127 2.38 -0.38 -17.67
C VAL A 127 2.93 -0.25 -16.26
N THR A 128 2.10 -0.33 -15.22
CA THR A 128 2.51 -0.12 -13.81
C THR A 128 3.66 -1.06 -13.42
N GLY A 129 3.58 -2.35 -13.74
CA GLY A 129 4.65 -3.32 -13.49
C GLY A 129 5.95 -3.12 -14.28
N LEU A 130 6.01 -2.14 -15.19
CA LEU A 130 7.20 -1.79 -15.98
C LEU A 130 7.76 -0.43 -15.61
N SER A 131 6.91 0.56 -15.36
CA SER A 131 7.31 1.97 -15.25
C SER A 131 6.99 2.61 -13.90
N GLN A 132 6.27 1.91 -13.02
CA GLN A 132 5.94 2.45 -11.71
C GLN A 132 7.00 2.06 -10.69
N PRO A 133 7.73 3.04 -10.12
CA PRO A 133 8.91 2.74 -9.30
C PRO A 133 8.61 1.92 -8.04
N MET A 134 7.43 2.10 -7.43
CA MET A 134 7.05 1.40 -6.21
C MET A 134 6.87 -0.10 -6.48
N ASP A 135 6.08 -0.49 -7.47
CA ASP A 135 5.84 -1.85 -7.92
C ASP A 135 7.13 -2.53 -8.37
N VAL A 136 7.89 -1.87 -9.25
CA VAL A 136 9.08 -2.45 -9.89
C VAL A 136 10.19 -2.73 -8.86
N SER A 137 10.38 -1.82 -7.89
CA SER A 137 11.58 -1.86 -7.04
C SER A 137 11.29 -1.99 -5.55
N VAL A 138 10.40 -1.17 -5.00
CA VAL A 138 10.20 -1.04 -3.55
C VAL A 138 9.32 -2.17 -3.02
N MET A 139 8.14 -2.36 -3.59
CA MET A 139 7.13 -3.32 -3.16
C MET A 139 7.62 -4.76 -3.29
N ARG A 140 8.27 -5.10 -4.41
CA ARG A 140 8.89 -6.42 -4.57
C ARG A 140 9.87 -6.73 -3.44
N THR A 141 10.71 -5.76 -3.08
CA THR A 141 11.70 -5.93 -2.00
C THR A 141 11.04 -5.94 -0.62
N PHE A 142 10.01 -5.12 -0.43
CA PHE A 142 9.23 -5.05 0.80
C PHE A 142 8.52 -6.38 1.09
N LYS A 143 7.73 -6.90 0.14
CA LYS A 143 7.01 -8.17 0.28
C LYS A 143 7.92 -9.34 0.61
N ARG A 144 9.04 -9.49 -0.13
CA ARG A 144 10.05 -10.53 0.14
C ARG A 144 10.66 -10.50 1.55
N LYS A 145 10.57 -9.38 2.27
CA LYS A 145 11.09 -9.29 3.65
C LYS A 145 10.06 -9.65 4.71
N ILE A 146 8.77 -9.63 4.36
CA ILE A 146 7.65 -9.86 5.29
C ILE A 146 6.88 -11.15 4.96
N GLU A 147 7.08 -11.70 3.77
CA GLU A 147 6.63 -13.01 3.27
C GLU A 147 7.84 -13.93 3.09
#